data_AF-A0A6M1MGS4-F1
#
_entry.id   AF-A0A6M1MGS4-F1
#
_cell.length_a   1.000
_cell.length_b   1.000
_cell.length_c   1.000
_cell.angle_alpha   90.00
_cell.angle_beta   90.00
_cell.angle_gamma   90.00
#
_symmetry.space_group_name_H-M   'P 1'
#
loop_
_entity.id
_entity.type
_entity.pdbx_description
1 polymer ?
#
loop_
_entity_poly.entity_id
_entity_poly.type
_entity_poly.pdbx_seq_one_letter_code
_entity_poly.pdbx_strand_id
1 'polypeptide(L)'
;MSEADTTSVADADLHVRANFDKITRSYLLSVLSDALIEEHRRKPEGHHSEPLTRLLNWCQTRPLHEQYAVLQEAGGCYRVVRLSGKPRVPPARVGSESYASLREARHAVFLNHIKDLTGK
;
A
#
# COMPACT_ATOMS: atom_id res chain seq x y z
N MET A 1 -11.03 -45.12 17.40
CA MET A 1 -10.81 -44.28 16.20
C MET A 1 -10.56 -42.89 16.71
N SER A 2 -9.29 -42.54 16.92
CA SER A 2 -8.91 -41.28 17.55
C SER A 2 -8.78 -40.22 16.48
N GLU A 3 -9.58 -39.16 16.60
CA GLU A 3 -9.41 -37.90 15.87
C GLU A 3 -8.06 -37.31 16.26
N ALA A 4 -7.04 -37.56 15.43
CA ALA A 4 -5.74 -36.93 15.57
C ALA A 4 -5.88 -35.45 15.17
N ASP A 5 -6.21 -34.63 16.16
CA ASP A 5 -5.52 -33.39 16.50
C ASP A 5 -4.80 -32.71 15.31
N THR A 6 -5.57 -32.15 14.38
CA THR A 6 -5.08 -31.22 13.36
C THR A 6 -4.90 -29.83 13.97
N THR A 7 -4.16 -29.74 15.08
CA THR A 7 -3.72 -28.46 15.62
C THR A 7 -2.61 -27.91 14.71
N SER A 8 -3.05 -27.29 13.62
CA SER A 8 -2.55 -26.05 13.04
C SER A 8 -1.02 -25.87 13.08
N VAL A 9 -0.31 -26.53 12.16
CA VAL A 9 0.94 -25.95 11.65
C VAL A 9 0.52 -24.65 10.98
N ALA A 10 0.73 -23.52 11.65
CA ALA A 10 0.60 -22.21 11.02
C ALA A 10 1.39 -22.26 9.71
N ASP A 11 0.72 -21.97 8.61
CA ASP A 11 1.28 -22.09 7.26
C ASP A 11 2.67 -21.44 7.19
N ALA A 12 3.71 -22.25 6.99
CA ALA A 12 5.10 -21.81 7.04
C ALA A 12 5.37 -20.67 6.04
N ASP A 13 4.58 -20.61 4.96
CA ASP A 13 4.66 -19.55 3.95
C ASP A 13 4.26 -18.19 4.53
N LEU A 14 3.30 -18.15 5.46
CA LEU A 14 2.90 -16.92 6.15
C LEU A 14 4.04 -16.40 7.04
N HIS A 15 4.78 -17.29 7.69
CA HIS A 15 5.93 -16.91 8.50
C HIS A 15 7.06 -16.33 7.65
N VAL A 16 7.39 -16.98 6.54
CA VAL A 16 8.40 -16.49 5.59
C VAL A 16 7.99 -15.13 5.03
N ARG A 17 6.72 -14.97 4.64
CA ARG A 17 6.17 -13.69 4.14
C ARG A 17 6.29 -12.58 5.19
N ALA A 18 5.92 -12.84 6.43
CA ALA A 18 5.99 -11.86 7.51
C ALA A 18 7.44 -11.45 7.80
N ASN A 19 8.38 -12.39 7.80
CA ASN A 19 9.80 -12.09 7.99
C ASN A 19 10.36 -11.25 6.82
N PHE A 20 10.00 -11.59 5.58
CA PHE A 20 10.40 -10.83 4.41
C PHE A 20 9.84 -9.40 4.43
N ASP A 21 8.58 -9.23 4.83
CA ASP A 21 7.98 -7.91 5.01
C ASP A 21 8.71 -7.09 6.08
N LYS A 22 9.03 -7.69 7.24
CA LYS A 22 9.79 -7.02 8.30
C LYS A 22 11.14 -6.48 7.80
N ILE A 23 11.90 -7.29 7.06
CA ILE A 23 13.19 -6.89 6.49
C ILE A 23 12.98 -5.77 5.46
N THR A 24 11.98 -5.92 4.59
CA THR A 24 11.64 -4.92 3.56
C THR A 24 11.27 -3.58 4.21
N ARG A 25 10.39 -3.57 5.22
CA ARG A 25 10.02 -2.35 5.96
C ARG A 25 11.23 -1.70 6.62
N SER A 26 12.12 -2.48 7.21
CA SER A 26 13.34 -1.96 7.84
C SER A 26 14.24 -1.24 6.84
N TYR A 27 14.41 -1.81 5.64
CA TYR A 27 15.12 -1.14 4.53
C TYR A 27 14.38 0.12 4.07
N LEU A 28 13.07 0.03 3.83
CA LEU A 28 12.30 1.17 3.32
C LEU A 28 12.33 2.35 4.29
N LEU A 29 12.28 2.09 5.60
CA LEU A 29 12.42 3.13 6.62
C LEU A 29 13.81 3.77 6.65
N SER A 30 14.88 3.05 6.27
CA SER A 30 16.23 3.62 6.25
C SER A 30 16.50 4.49 5.02
N VAL A 31 15.80 4.24 3.90
CA VAL A 31 15.95 5.00 2.65
C VAL A 31 14.87 6.07 2.44
N LEU A 32 13.79 6.04 3.25
CA LEU A 32 12.71 7.02 3.17
C LEU A 32 13.25 8.43 3.49
N SER A 33 13.05 9.35 2.54
CA SER A 33 13.49 10.73 2.66
C SER A 33 12.53 11.67 1.92
N ASP A 34 12.56 12.96 2.28
CA ASP A 34 11.76 13.98 1.60
C ASP A 34 12.10 14.06 0.11
N ALA A 35 13.35 13.80 -0.27
CA ALA A 35 13.78 13.75 -1.67
C ALA A 35 13.07 12.63 -2.45
N LEU A 36 12.87 11.47 -1.82
CA LEU A 36 12.16 10.33 -2.41
C LEU A 36 10.66 10.59 -2.54
N ILE A 37 10.07 11.28 -1.56
CA ILE A 37 8.67 11.72 -1.62
C ILE A 37 8.49 12.73 -2.75
N GLU A 38 9.41 13.68 -2.86
CA GLU A 38 9.40 14.70 -3.91
C GLU A 38 9.64 14.12 -5.30
N GLU A 39 10.49 13.09 -5.43
CA GLU A 39 10.69 12.33 -6.66
C GLU A 39 9.34 11.79 -7.17
N HIS A 40 8.61 11.07 -6.30
CA HIS A 40 7.30 10.54 -6.64
C HIS A 40 6.27 11.64 -6.97
N ARG A 41 6.30 12.78 -6.26
CA ARG A 41 5.40 13.92 -6.54
C ARG A 41 5.61 14.49 -7.94
N ARG A 42 6.88 14.69 -8.33
CA ARG A 42 7.25 15.25 -9.64
C ARG A 42 6.90 14.30 -10.78
N LYS A 43 7.08 13.00 -10.57
CA LYS A 43 6.85 11.98 -11.57
C LYS A 43 6.28 10.72 -10.89
N PRO A 44 4.94 10.60 -10.80
CA PRO A 44 4.31 9.42 -10.19
C PRO A 44 4.43 8.15 -11.06
N GLU A 45 4.64 8.31 -12.37
CA GLU A 45 4.65 7.22 -13.34
C GLU A 45 5.95 7.17 -14.15
N GLY A 46 6.35 5.97 -14.57
CA GLY A 46 7.52 5.72 -15.38
C GLY A 46 8.73 5.26 -14.57
N HIS A 47 9.93 5.49 -15.12
CA HIS A 47 11.18 5.10 -14.45
C HIS A 47 11.46 5.97 -13.23
N HIS A 48 11.77 5.27 -12.14
CA HIS A 48 12.07 5.80 -10.81
C HIS A 48 13.45 5.31 -10.34
N SER A 49 13.97 5.92 -9.29
CA SER A 49 15.13 5.43 -8.55
C SER A 49 14.88 4.03 -7.97
N GLU A 50 15.96 3.29 -7.67
CA GLU A 50 15.84 1.95 -7.06
C GLU A 50 15.04 1.99 -5.73
N PRO A 51 15.29 2.94 -4.81
CA PRO A 51 14.57 2.97 -3.55
C PRO A 51 13.08 3.25 -3.74
N LEU A 52 12.72 4.18 -4.64
CA LEU A 52 11.32 4.49 -4.94
C LEU A 52 10.62 3.30 -5.62
N THR A 53 11.30 2.65 -6.57
CA THR A 53 10.77 1.43 -7.23
C THR A 53 10.48 0.34 -6.21
N ARG A 54 11.39 0.10 -5.27
CA ARG A 54 11.19 -0.89 -4.21
C ARG A 54 10.03 -0.52 -3.29
N LEU A 55 9.88 0.75 -2.93
CA LEU A 55 8.76 1.22 -2.13
C LEU A 55 7.42 1.02 -2.85
N LEU A 56 7.35 1.35 -4.14
CA LEU A 56 6.15 1.15 -4.95
C LEU A 56 5.80 -0.34 -5.10
N ASN A 57 6.80 -1.20 -5.28
CA ASN A 57 6.60 -2.65 -5.30
C ASN A 57 6.08 -3.17 -3.95
N TRP A 58 6.61 -2.66 -2.83
CA TRP A 58 6.08 -2.99 -1.52
C TRP A 58 4.60 -2.60 -1.41
N CYS A 59 4.22 -1.37 -1.79
CA CYS A 59 2.82 -0.93 -1.79
C CYS A 59 1.89 -1.86 -2.60
N GLN A 60 2.32 -2.28 -3.81
CA GLN A 60 1.53 -3.12 -4.72
C GLN A 60 1.41 -4.58 -4.27
N THR A 61 2.35 -5.07 -3.47
CA THR A 61 2.39 -6.47 -3.01
C THR A 61 1.70 -6.68 -1.67
N ARG A 62 1.20 -5.62 -1.03
CA ARG A 62 0.44 -5.71 0.23
C ARG A 62 -0.87 -6.49 0.04
N PRO A 63 -1.44 -7.07 1.10
CA PRO A 63 -2.79 -7.62 1.04
C PRO A 63 -3.79 -6.60 0.52
N LEU A 64 -4.76 -7.02 -0.31
CA LEU A 64 -5.71 -6.10 -0.95
C LEU A 64 -6.42 -5.17 0.06
N HIS A 65 -6.75 -5.66 1.25
CA HIS A 65 -7.43 -4.85 2.27
C HIS A 65 -6.57 -3.73 2.88
N GLU A 66 -5.27 -3.74 2.60
CA GLU A 66 -4.28 -2.74 3.00
C GLU A 66 -3.84 -1.85 1.83
N GLN A 67 -4.34 -2.13 0.61
CA GLN A 67 -4.02 -1.34 -0.56
C GLN A 67 -4.96 -0.15 -0.71
N TYR A 68 -4.42 0.94 -1.25
CA TYR A 68 -5.16 2.12 -1.62
C TYR A 68 -5.33 2.22 -3.14
N ALA A 69 -6.44 2.82 -3.56
CA ALA A 69 -6.74 3.08 -4.96
C ALA A 69 -7.28 4.50 -5.13
N VAL A 70 -7.24 4.98 -6.37
CA VAL A 70 -7.88 6.24 -6.75
C VAL A 70 -9.24 5.93 -7.37
N LEU A 71 -10.29 6.52 -6.81
CA LEU A 71 -11.64 6.50 -7.36
C LEU A 71 -11.92 7.85 -8.03
N GLN A 72 -12.39 7.83 -9.28
CA GLN A 72 -12.90 9.02 -9.93
C GLN A 72 -14.37 9.22 -9.52
N GLU A 73 -14.70 10.38 -8.96
CA GLU A 73 -16.07 10.75 -8.57
C GLU A 73 -16.81 11.44 -9.72
N ALA A 74 -18.15 11.45 -9.62
CA ALA A 74 -18.98 12.26 -10.51
C ALA A 74 -18.58 13.74 -10.39
N GLY A 75 -18.26 14.37 -11.52
CA GLY A 75 -17.73 15.74 -11.56
C GLY A 75 -16.23 15.84 -11.86
N GLY A 76 -15.54 14.72 -12.09
CA GLY A 76 -14.16 14.70 -12.57
C GLY A 76 -13.09 14.82 -11.47
N CYS A 77 -13.51 14.96 -10.21
CA CYS A 77 -12.61 14.90 -9.06
C CYS A 77 -12.16 13.47 -8.77
N TYR A 78 -11.04 13.34 -8.06
CA TYR A 78 -10.47 12.07 -7.65
C TYR A 78 -10.45 11.96 -6.12
N ARG A 79 -10.59 10.75 -5.59
CA ARG A 79 -10.55 10.48 -4.15
C ARG A 79 -9.75 9.21 -3.87
N VAL A 80 -9.10 9.17 -2.71
CA VAL A 80 -8.40 7.96 -2.23
C VAL A 80 -9.38 7.06 -1.50
N VAL A 81 -9.33 5.77 -1.82
CA VAL A 81 -10.10 4.72 -1.16
C VAL A 81 -9.19 3.58 -0.73
N ARG A 82 -9.53 2.89 0.35
CA ARG A 82 -8.89 1.64 0.76
C ARG A 82 -9.71 0.47 0.23
N LEU A 83 -9.06 -0.45 -0.48
CA LEU A 83 -9.74 -1.62 -1.02
C LEU A 83 -10.23 -2.53 0.14
N SER A 84 -11.33 -3.23 -0.07
CA SER A 84 -11.93 -4.09 0.96
C SER A 84 -11.25 -5.45 1.07
N GLY A 85 -10.64 -5.91 -0.03
CA GLY A 85 -10.13 -7.28 -0.17
C GLY A 85 -11.20 -8.38 -0.12
N LYS A 86 -12.50 -8.01 -0.09
CA LYS A 86 -13.63 -8.94 0.00
C LYS A 86 -14.53 -8.82 -1.22
N PRO A 87 -15.00 -9.93 -1.81
CA PRO A 87 -15.94 -9.89 -2.92
C PRO A 87 -17.21 -9.09 -2.58
N ARG A 88 -17.66 -8.26 -3.51
CA ARG A 88 -18.91 -7.46 -3.40
C ARG A 88 -18.97 -6.48 -2.22
N VAL A 89 -17.86 -6.22 -1.53
CA VAL A 89 -17.77 -5.17 -0.51
C VAL A 89 -17.09 -3.95 -1.12
N PRO A 90 -17.74 -2.77 -1.15
CA PRO A 90 -17.15 -1.58 -1.76
C PRO A 90 -15.90 -1.11 -0.99
N PRO A 91 -14.95 -0.42 -1.68
CA PRO A 91 -13.82 0.22 -1.02
C PRO A 91 -14.28 1.25 0.03
N ALA A 92 -13.52 1.37 1.12
CA ALA A 92 -13.76 2.36 2.15
C ALA A 92 -13.12 3.70 1.77
N ARG A 93 -13.82 4.83 2.00
CA ARG A 93 -13.24 6.16 1.78
C ARG A 93 -12.10 6.41 2.79
N VAL A 94 -11.02 7.01 2.31
CA VAL A 94 -9.89 7.42 3.15
C VAL A 94 -9.91 8.94 3.25
N GLY A 95 -10.25 9.44 4.44
CA GLY A 95 -10.40 10.88 4.68
C GLY A 95 -11.55 11.52 3.89
N SER A 96 -11.60 12.86 3.95
CA SER A 96 -12.60 13.68 3.29
C SER A 96 -12.08 14.40 2.03
N GLU A 97 -10.78 14.32 1.76
CA GLU A 97 -10.09 15.04 0.69
C GLU A 97 -10.55 14.59 -0.71
N SER A 98 -10.60 15.55 -1.63
CA SER A 98 -10.77 15.33 -3.07
C SER A 98 -9.68 16.07 -3.84
N TYR A 99 -9.17 15.45 -4.89
CA TYR A 99 -8.05 15.93 -5.69
C TYR A 99 -8.53 16.33 -7.08
N ALA A 100 -7.96 17.39 -7.63
CA ALA A 100 -8.34 17.92 -8.94
C ALA A 100 -7.70 17.12 -10.08
N SER A 101 -6.59 16.42 -9.81
CA SER A 101 -5.90 15.62 -10.81
C SER A 101 -5.60 14.19 -10.35
N LEU A 102 -5.53 13.28 -11.31
CA LEU A 102 -5.13 11.90 -11.08
C LEU A 102 -3.71 11.80 -10.50
N ARG A 103 -2.81 12.72 -10.88
CA ARG A 103 -1.43 12.78 -10.37
C ARG A 103 -1.39 13.09 -8.88
N GLU A 104 -2.16 14.09 -8.44
CA GLU A 104 -2.29 14.42 -7.01
C GLU A 104 -2.88 13.27 -6.22
N ALA A 105 -3.95 12.65 -6.73
CA ALA A 105 -4.58 11.51 -6.07
C ALA A 105 -3.63 10.30 -5.94
N ARG A 106 -2.83 10.01 -6.97
CA ARG A 106 -1.80 8.96 -6.91
C ARG A 106 -0.70 9.29 -5.90
N HIS A 107 -0.28 10.55 -5.84
CA HIS A 107 0.65 11.00 -4.82
C HIS A 107 0.05 10.84 -3.40
N ALA A 108 -1.23 11.15 -3.22
CA ALA A 108 -1.92 10.94 -1.96
C ALA A 108 -2.03 9.46 -1.56
N VAL A 109 -2.30 8.56 -2.52
CA VAL A 109 -2.23 7.09 -2.29
C VAL A 109 -0.87 6.70 -1.74
N PHE A 110 0.21 7.18 -2.37
CA PHE A 110 1.57 6.92 -1.92
C PHE A 110 1.86 7.46 -0.52
N LEU A 111 1.39 8.67 -0.19
CA LEU A 111 1.52 9.23 1.15
C LEU A 111 0.79 8.40 2.21
N ASN A 112 -0.38 7.82 1.88
CA ASN A 112 -1.08 6.92 2.80
C ASN A 112 -0.29 5.62 3.06
N HIS A 113 0.40 5.09 2.05
CA HIS A 113 1.31 3.95 2.27
C HIS A 113 2.53 4.32 3.13
N ILE A 114 3.05 5.55 3.02
CA ILE A 114 4.13 6.03 3.90
C ILE A 114 3.65 6.15 5.35
N LYS A 115 2.42 6.65 5.56
CA LYS A 115 1.79 6.67 6.89
C LYS A 115 1.74 5.27 7.51
N ASP A 116 1.25 4.28 6.75
CA ASP A 116 1.26 2.87 7.18
C ASP A 116 2.66 2.31 7.45
N LEU A 117 3.65 2.69 6.64
CA LEU A 117 5.03 2.25 6.81
C LEU A 117 5.64 2.81 8.12
N THR A 118 5.39 4.09 8.39
CA THR A 118 5.92 4.83 9.55
C THR A 118 5.10 4.65 10.82
N GLY A 119 3.89 4.09 10.72
CA GLY A 119 2.97 3.91 11.85
C GLY A 119 2.36 5.20 12.36
N LYS A 120 2.27 6.23 11.50
CA LYS A 120 1.72 7.56 11.83
C LYS A 120 0.39 7.82 11.14
#